data_AF-A0A1W9LM96-F1
#
_entry.id   AF-A0A1W9LM96-F1
#
_cell.length_a   1.000
_cell.length_b   1.000
_cell.length_c   1.000
_cell.angle_alpha   90.00
_cell.angle_beta   90.00
_cell.angle_gamma   90.00
#
_symmetry.space_group_name_H-M   'P 1'
#
loop_
_entity.id
_entity.type
_entity.pdbx_description
1 polymer ?
#
loop_
_entity_poly.entity_id
_entity_poly.type
_entity_poly.pdbx_seq_one_letter_code
_entity_poly.pdbx_strand_id
1 'polypeptide(L)'
;MLSSVQINIPHDLAARLEQSAFQIPQIIELGLRELNASAQVGYKGFADILEFLAGLPEPEKVIELRPSEYLQSRISRLLEKNRSQGLTADEEQEWEQYQYLEHLVRMAKAKALLKLKKSEQ
;
A
#
# COMPACT_ATOMS: atom_id res chain seq x y z
N MET A 1 15.46 8.50 17.92
CA MET A 1 16.09 9.82 17.74
C MET A 1 15.05 10.75 17.15
N LEU A 2 14.83 11.93 17.73
CA LEU A 2 13.95 12.96 17.15
C LEU A 2 14.80 13.83 16.21
N SER A 3 14.32 14.02 14.98
CA SER A 3 14.97 14.84 13.96
C SER A 3 14.08 16.03 13.61
N SER A 4 14.65 17.21 13.46
CA SER A 4 13.94 18.42 13.05
C SER A 4 14.20 18.72 11.58
N VAL A 5 13.16 19.14 10.86
CA VAL A 5 13.21 19.55 9.45
C VAL A 5 12.46 20.87 9.31
N GLN A 6 13.06 21.86 8.64
CA GLN A 6 12.42 23.14 8.32
C GLN A 6 11.90 23.11 6.87
N ILE A 7 10.65 23.52 6.67
CA ILE A 7 9.98 23.47 5.37
C ILE A 7 9.19 24.76 5.17
N ASN A 8 9.31 25.36 3.99
CA ASN A 8 8.51 26.53 3.62
C ASN A 8 7.17 26.06 3.04
N ILE A 9 6.07 26.53 3.64
CA ILE A 9 4.70 26.17 3.24
C ILE A 9 3.84 27.44 3.12
N PRO A 10 2.75 27.40 2.33
CA PRO A 10 1.80 28.51 2.26
C PRO A 10 1.19 28.86 3.61
N HIS A 11 0.91 30.15 3.84
CA HIS A 11 0.37 30.66 5.11
C HIS A 11 -0.92 29.94 5.54
N ASP A 12 -1.84 29.71 4.61
CA ASP A 12 -3.10 29.02 4.90
C ASP A 12 -2.90 27.56 5.33
N LEU A 13 -1.85 26.92 4.83
CA LEU A 13 -1.49 25.57 5.23
C LEU A 13 -0.87 25.55 6.63
N ALA A 14 -0.03 26.55 6.95
CA ALA A 14 0.52 26.70 8.29
C ALA A 14 -0.59 26.88 9.34
N ALA A 15 -1.56 27.77 9.08
CA ALA A 15 -2.70 28.00 9.97
C ALA A 15 -3.55 26.74 10.22
N ARG A 16 -3.70 25.88 9.20
CA ARG A 16 -4.40 24.59 9.33
C ARG A 16 -3.59 23.56 10.11
N LEU A 17 -2.28 23.52 9.92
CA LEU A 17 -1.40 22.60 10.63
C LEU A 17 -1.27 22.95 12.10
N GLU A 18 -1.28 24.24 12.47
CA GLU A 18 -1.31 24.69 13.86
C GLU A 18 -2.54 24.15 14.61
N GLN A 19 -3.71 24.10 13.96
CA GLN A 19 -4.93 23.52 14.54
C GLN A 19 -4.83 22.00 14.77
N SER A 20 -3.87 21.32 14.14
CA SER A 20 -3.65 19.87 14.21
C SER A 20 -2.23 19.51 14.62
N ALA A 21 -1.56 20.38 15.40
CA ALA A 21 -0.13 20.27 15.73
C ALA A 21 0.27 18.90 16.29
N PHE A 22 -0.58 18.29 17.12
CA PHE A 22 -0.32 16.97 17.72
C PHE A 22 -0.35 15.81 16.71
N GLN A 23 -1.00 16.01 15.56
CA GLN A 23 -1.16 15.00 14.51
C GLN A 23 -0.24 15.25 13.31
N ILE A 24 0.52 16.35 13.27
CA ILE A 24 1.42 16.66 12.14
C ILE A 24 2.34 15.49 11.79
N PRO A 25 3.02 14.81 12.74
CA PRO A 25 3.88 13.67 12.41
C PRO A 25 3.13 12.57 11.65
N GLN A 26 1.91 12.26 12.08
CA GLN A 26 1.06 11.24 11.45
C GLN A 26 0.53 11.70 10.09
N ILE A 27 0.15 12.97 9.95
CA ILE A 27 -0.28 13.55 8.67
C ILE A 27 0.86 13.51 7.66
N ILE A 28 2.08 13.87 8.08
CA ILE A 28 3.27 13.82 7.23
C ILE A 28 3.61 12.38 6.86
N GLU A 29 3.53 11.43 7.79
CA GLU A 29 3.74 10.01 7.49
C GLU A 29 2.72 9.48 6.47
N LEU A 30 1.44 9.81 6.64
CA LEU A 30 0.37 9.44 5.71
C LEU A 30 0.54 10.11 4.34
N GLY A 31 0.90 11.39 4.32
CA GLY A 31 1.15 12.12 3.07
C GLY A 31 2.37 11.61 2.32
N LEU A 32 3.47 11.29 3.03
CA LEU A 32 4.66 10.67 2.44
C LEU A 32 4.35 9.26 1.95
N ARG A 33 3.50 8.49 2.65
CA ARG A 33 3.01 7.21 2.18
C ARG A 33 2.28 7.39 0.85
N GLU A 34 1.36 8.35 0.74
CA GLU A 34 0.57 8.64 -0.47
C GLU A 34 1.42 9.16 -1.64
N LEU A 35 2.41 10.00 -1.38
CA LEU A 35 3.33 10.50 -2.42
C LEU A 35 4.23 9.37 -2.95
N ASN A 36 4.85 8.57 -2.08
CA ASN A 36 5.65 7.42 -2.49
C ASN A 36 4.80 6.40 -3.23
N ALA A 37 3.58 6.21 -2.75
CA ALA A 37 2.56 5.46 -3.42
C ALA A 37 2.34 5.95 -4.86
N SER A 38 2.03 7.23 -5.08
CA SER A 38 1.75 7.78 -6.41
C SER A 38 2.90 7.61 -7.42
N ALA A 39 4.14 7.46 -6.94
CA ALA A 39 5.34 7.34 -7.77
C ALA A 39 5.78 5.89 -8.08
N GLN A 40 5.14 4.88 -7.48
CA GLN A 40 5.59 3.49 -7.60
C GLN A 40 4.71 2.62 -8.49
N VAL A 41 5.37 1.73 -9.25
CA VAL A 41 4.72 0.69 -10.07
C VAL A 41 4.30 -0.46 -9.16
N GLY A 42 2.99 -0.62 -8.94
CA GLY A 42 2.41 -1.71 -8.16
C GLY A 42 1.27 -1.26 -7.24
N TYR A 43 0.53 -2.21 -6.68
CA TYR A 43 -0.57 -1.90 -5.76
C TYR A 43 -0.08 -1.68 -4.32
N LYS A 44 -0.75 -0.84 -3.55
CA LYS A 44 -0.39 -0.50 -2.15
C LYS A 44 -1.40 -1.00 -1.14
N GLY A 45 -2.59 -1.37 -1.58
CA GLY A 45 -3.70 -1.76 -0.74
C GLY A 45 -4.94 -2.12 -1.55
N PHE A 46 -6.07 -2.25 -0.86
CA PHE A 46 -7.34 -2.67 -1.47
C PHE A 46 -7.88 -1.68 -2.50
N ALA A 47 -7.80 -0.37 -2.23
CA ALA A 47 -8.33 0.65 -3.13
C ALA A 47 -7.68 0.55 -4.53
N ASP A 48 -6.36 0.46 -4.60
CA ASP A 48 -5.62 0.29 -5.87
C ASP A 48 -6.03 -0.97 -6.62
N ILE A 49 -6.23 -2.09 -5.91
CA ILE A 49 -6.64 -3.35 -6.55
C ILE A 49 -8.06 -3.24 -7.08
N LEU A 50 -8.98 -2.63 -6.31
CA LEU A 50 -10.36 -2.43 -6.76
C LEU A 50 -10.43 -1.50 -7.96
N GLU A 51 -9.69 -0.39 -7.93
CA GLU A 51 -9.60 0.56 -9.05
C GLU A 51 -9.03 -0.13 -10.29
N PHE A 52 -7.91 -0.86 -10.14
CA PHE A 52 -7.29 -1.62 -11.22
C PHE A 52 -8.25 -2.65 -11.83
N LEU A 53 -8.95 -3.44 -11.01
CA LEU A 53 -9.87 -4.47 -11.49
C LEU A 53 -11.17 -3.87 -12.08
N ALA A 54 -11.65 -2.74 -11.55
CA ALA A 54 -12.79 -2.01 -12.10
C ALA A 54 -12.53 -1.48 -13.51
N GLY A 55 -11.25 -1.20 -13.83
CA GLY A 55 -10.80 -0.89 -15.19
C GLY A 55 -10.87 -2.06 -16.19
N LEU A 56 -11.33 -3.25 -15.78
CA LEU A 56 -11.42 -4.46 -16.61
C LEU A 56 -10.13 -4.73 -17.41
N PRO A 57 -8.98 -4.84 -16.73
CA PRO A 57 -7.68 -4.92 -17.39
C PRO A 57 -7.52 -6.24 -18.16
N GLU A 58 -6.65 -6.21 -19.17
CA GLU A 58 -6.29 -7.42 -19.90
C GLU A 58 -5.65 -8.47 -18.98
N PRO A 59 -5.85 -9.77 -19.24
CA PRO A 59 -5.36 -10.84 -18.37
C PRO A 59 -3.85 -10.79 -18.11
N GLU A 60 -3.05 -10.41 -19.11
CA GLU A 60 -1.60 -10.22 -19.00
C GLU A 60 -1.26 -9.18 -17.93
N LYS A 61 -2.01 -8.06 -17.90
CA LYS A 61 -1.82 -7.00 -16.90
C LYS A 61 -2.18 -7.46 -15.50
N VAL A 62 -3.21 -8.30 -15.36
CA VAL A 62 -3.55 -8.91 -14.07
C VAL A 62 -2.41 -9.82 -13.58
N ILE A 63 -1.78 -10.59 -14.46
CA ILE A 63 -0.66 -11.49 -14.12
C ILE A 63 0.57 -10.70 -13.67
N GLU A 64 0.80 -9.53 -14.27
CA GLU A 64 1.89 -8.60 -13.95
C GLU A 64 1.73 -7.90 -12.59
N LEU A 65 0.54 -7.95 -11.95
CA LEU A 65 0.30 -7.28 -10.66
C LEU A 65 1.38 -7.63 -9.63
N ARG A 66 1.99 -6.61 -9.03
CA ARG A 66 2.96 -6.76 -7.95
C ARG A 66 2.69 -5.71 -6.88
N PRO A 67 2.95 -6.01 -5.60
CA PRO A 67 2.92 -5.01 -4.56
C PRO A 67 3.97 -3.93 -4.86
N SER A 68 3.64 -2.67 -4.58
CA SER A 68 4.60 -1.56 -4.58
C SER A 68 5.78 -1.85 -3.65
N GLU A 69 6.94 -1.24 -3.88
CA GLU A 69 8.12 -1.44 -3.02
C GLU A 69 7.86 -0.98 -1.58
N TYR A 70 7.04 0.07 -1.41
CA TYR A 70 6.57 0.49 -0.10
C TYR A 70 5.83 -0.65 0.62
N LEU A 71 4.86 -1.27 -0.05
CA LEU A 71 4.08 -2.36 0.51
C LEU A 71 4.97 -3.59 0.78
N GLN A 72 5.88 -3.91 -0.14
CA GLN A 72 6.88 -4.97 0.07
C GLN A 72 7.73 -4.70 1.32
N SER A 73 8.24 -3.48 1.48
CA SER A 73 9.03 -3.08 2.65
C SER A 73 8.23 -3.17 3.95
N ARG A 74 6.94 -2.78 3.95
CA ARG A 74 6.08 -2.90 5.13
C ARG A 74 5.84 -4.37 5.50
N ILE A 75 5.53 -5.22 4.53
CA ILE A 75 5.37 -6.67 4.71
C ILE A 75 6.65 -7.29 5.27
N SER A 76 7.82 -6.94 4.73
CA SER A 76 9.11 -7.44 5.22
C SER A 76 9.37 -7.05 6.68
N ARG A 77 9.09 -5.79 7.07
CA ARG A 77 9.23 -5.34 8.46
C ARG A 77 8.28 -6.07 9.40
N LEU A 78 7.02 -6.26 9.00
CA LEU A 78 6.04 -7.01 9.80
C LEU A 78 6.49 -8.46 10.00
N LEU A 79 6.99 -9.12 8.94
CA LEU A 79 7.53 -10.47 9.04
C LEU A 79 8.74 -10.58 9.97
N GLU A 80 9.69 -9.64 9.87
CA GLU A 80 10.87 -9.59 10.73
C GLU A 80 10.51 -9.35 12.20
N LYS A 81 9.58 -8.42 12.45
CA LYS A 81 9.08 -8.13 13.80
C LYS A 81 8.34 -9.32 14.39
N ASN A 82 7.47 -9.96 13.62
CA ASN A 82 6.72 -11.14 14.05
C ASN A 82 7.67 -12.27 14.50
N ARG A 83 8.77 -12.50 13.75
CA ARG A 83 9.78 -13.52 14.09
C ARG A 83 10.57 -13.22 15.36
N SER A 84 10.73 -11.96 15.74
CA SER A 84 11.65 -11.55 16.81
C SER A 84 10.92 -11.16 18.10
N GLN A 85 9.84 -10.39 18.00
CA GLN A 85 9.17 -9.75 19.14
C GLN A 85 7.67 -10.04 19.17
N GLY A 86 7.11 -10.62 18.11
CA GLY A 86 5.66 -10.70 17.91
C GLY A 86 5.09 -9.39 17.37
N LEU A 87 3.85 -9.46 16.89
CA LEU A 87 3.11 -8.29 16.40
C LEU A 87 2.26 -7.70 17.52
N THR A 88 2.06 -6.39 17.48
CA THR A 88 1.01 -5.72 18.27
C THR A 88 -0.36 -6.01 17.66
N ALA A 89 -1.44 -5.84 18.43
CA ALA A 89 -2.80 -6.07 17.92
C ALA A 89 -3.12 -5.28 16.63
N ASP A 90 -2.67 -4.02 16.54
CA ASP A 90 -2.85 -3.20 15.34
C ASP A 90 -2.07 -3.75 14.14
N GLU A 91 -0.87 -4.28 14.38
CA GLU A 91 -0.04 -4.90 13.33
C GLU A 91 -0.55 -6.29 12.93
N GLU A 92 -1.17 -7.04 13.85
CA GLU A 92 -1.85 -8.29 13.52
C GLU A 92 -3.04 -8.01 12.61
N GLN A 93 -3.85 -7.00 12.93
CA GLN A 93 -4.95 -6.58 12.07
C GLN A 93 -4.45 -6.11 10.69
N GLU A 94 -3.37 -5.33 10.65
CA GLU A 94 -2.73 -4.93 9.40
C GLU A 94 -2.22 -6.15 8.60
N TRP A 95 -1.62 -7.12 9.30
CA TRP A 95 -1.12 -8.35 8.70
C TRP A 95 -2.25 -9.20 8.10
N GLU A 96 -3.37 -9.37 8.81
CA GLU A 96 -4.56 -10.07 8.30
C GLU A 96 -5.10 -9.42 7.02
N GLN A 97 -5.14 -8.09 6.98
CA GLN A 97 -5.56 -7.35 5.80
C GLN A 97 -4.63 -7.62 4.61
N TYR A 98 -3.30 -7.65 4.82
CA TYR A 98 -2.36 -7.98 3.76
C TYR A 98 -2.46 -9.43 3.29
N GLN A 99 -2.71 -10.37 4.18
CA GLN A 99 -2.96 -11.77 3.81
C GLN A 99 -4.22 -11.90 2.94
N TYR A 100 -5.29 -11.19 3.31
CA TYR A 100 -6.51 -11.19 2.52
C TYR A 100 -6.30 -10.55 1.13
N LEU A 101 -5.54 -9.45 1.07
CA LEU A 101 -5.19 -8.79 -0.19
C LEU A 101 -4.36 -9.70 -1.11
N GLU A 102 -3.34 -10.37 -0.58
CA GLU A 102 -2.53 -11.34 -1.33
C GLU A 102 -3.41 -12.44 -1.92
N HIS A 103 -4.33 -12.98 -1.11
CA HIS A 103 -5.22 -14.04 -1.53
C HIS A 103 -6.08 -13.62 -2.72
N LEU A 104 -6.64 -12.40 -2.69
CA LEU A 104 -7.43 -11.84 -3.80
C LEU A 104 -6.59 -11.68 -5.07
N VAL A 105 -5.39 -11.12 -4.96
CA VAL A 105 -4.48 -10.93 -6.09
C VAL A 105 -4.10 -12.28 -6.70
N ARG A 106 -3.80 -13.28 -5.87
CA ARG A 106 -3.48 -14.64 -6.30
C ARG A 106 -4.63 -15.29 -7.06
N MET A 107 -5.87 -15.14 -6.59
CA MET A 107 -7.06 -15.62 -7.29
C MET A 107 -7.28 -14.89 -8.63
N ALA A 108 -7.11 -13.57 -8.66
CA ALA A 108 -7.24 -12.79 -9.88
C ALA A 108 -6.24 -13.25 -10.95
N LYS A 109 -4.98 -13.46 -10.56
CA LYS A 109 -3.94 -14.02 -11.45
C LYS A 109 -4.28 -15.41 -11.97
N ALA A 110 -4.78 -16.29 -11.10
CA ALA A 110 -5.17 -17.64 -11.51
C ALA A 110 -6.30 -17.61 -12.56
N LYS A 111 -7.31 -16.75 -12.36
CA LYS A 111 -8.41 -16.58 -13.33
C LYS A 111 -7.93 -15.94 -14.64
N ALA A 112 -7.01 -14.99 -14.58
CA ALA A 112 -6.40 -14.38 -15.76
C ALA A 112 -5.64 -15.41 -16.61
N LEU A 113 -4.82 -16.26 -15.98
CA LEU A 113 -4.13 -17.36 -16.65
C LEU A 113 -5.09 -18.34 -17.33
N LEU A 114 -6.21 -18.67 -16.66
CA LEU A 114 -7.24 -19.53 -17.26
C LEU A 114 -7.92 -18.88 -18.47
N LYS A 115 -8.10 -17.55 -18.46
CA LYS A 115 -8.67 -16.82 -19.60
C LYS A 115 -7.74 -16.84 -20.80
N LEU A 116 -6.43 -16.64 -20.59
CA LEU A 116 -5.42 -16.72 -21.67
C LEU A 116 -5.37 -18.10 -22.32
N LYS A 117 -5.39 -19.16 -21.52
CA LYS A 117 -5.41 -20.54 -22.06
C LYS A 117 -6.66 -20.84 -22.89
N LYS A 118 -7.79 -20.17 -22.63
CA LYS A 118 -9.03 -20.34 -23.40
C LYS A 118 -9.04 -19.54 -24.70
N SER A 119 -8.31 -18.42 -24.78
CA SER A 119 -8.18 -17.64 -26.02
C SER A 119 -7.17 -18.22 -27.01
N GLU A 120 -6.29 -19.11 -26.56
CA GLU A 120 -5.32 -19.84 -27.39
C GLU A 120 -5.90 -21.12 -28.04
N GLN A 121 -7.14 -21.49 -27.73
CA GLN A 121 -7.86 -22.67 -28.25
C GLN A 121 -8.96 -22.24 -29.23
#